data_AF-A0AAU9F2M8-F1
#
_entry.id   AF-A0AAU9F2M8-F1
#
_cell.length_a   1.000
_cell.length_b   1.000
_cell.length_c   1.000
_cell.angle_alpha   90.00
_cell.angle_beta   90.00
_cell.angle_gamma   90.00
#
_symmetry.space_group_name_H-M   'P 1'
#
loop_
_entity.id
_entity.type
_entity.pdbx_description
1 polymer ?
#
loop_
_entity_poly.entity_id
_entity_poly.type
_entity_poly.pdbx_seq_one_letter_code
_entity_poly.pdbx_strand_id
1 'polypeptide(L)'
;MNVERARRIGFGLGLDLHQLKQEELEAAIHKLLSEPSYAKASSQISERYRDQPQPSLERAIWWTEYIIRHQGAPHLRAASRDLNYIQLHSLDTLFVLVGVPLLIVGLLLKLSCRLLRGSKPKSCPFADKQKKQ
;
A
#
# COMPACT_ATOMS: atom_id res chain seq x y z
N MET A 1 5.74 12.44 5.89
CA MET A 1 5.66 11.35 6.90
C MET A 1 6.68 11.52 8.02
N ASN A 2 7.96 11.82 7.74
CA ASN A 2 8.99 11.99 8.77
C ASN A 2 8.75 13.21 9.69
N VAL A 3 8.32 14.34 9.12
CA VAL A 3 8.03 15.58 9.87
C VAL A 3 6.89 15.36 10.87
N GLU A 4 5.79 14.73 10.46
CA GLU A 4 4.68 14.45 11.39
C GLU A 4 5.02 13.44 12.46
N ARG A 5 5.94 12.51 12.18
CA ARG A 5 6.50 11.67 13.24
C ARG A 5 7.31 12.51 14.23
N ALA A 6 8.15 13.43 13.75
CA ALA A 6 8.92 14.31 14.62
C ALA A 6 8.04 15.20 15.51
N ARG A 7 6.97 15.74 14.91
CA ARG A 7 5.95 16.54 15.62
C ARG A 7 5.17 15.73 16.65
N ARG A 8 4.72 14.52 16.30
CA ARG A 8 4.01 13.61 17.23
C ARG A 8 4.87 13.16 18.40
N ILE A 9 6.14 12.90 18.16
CA ILE A 9 7.10 12.50 19.22
C ILE A 9 7.54 13.74 20.03
N GLY A 10 7.38 14.95 19.49
CA GLY A 10 7.59 16.21 20.21
C GLY A 10 9.04 16.71 20.18
N PHE A 11 9.88 16.22 19.28
CA PHE A 11 11.26 16.70 19.14
C PHE A 11 11.47 17.66 17.95
N GLY A 12 10.40 17.98 17.21
CA GLY A 12 10.48 18.90 16.08
C GLY A 12 9.14 19.53 15.72
N LEU A 13 9.21 20.59 14.92
CA LEU A 13 8.06 21.29 14.35
C LEU A 13 7.94 20.95 12.86
N GLY A 14 6.73 21.00 12.33
CA GLY A 14 6.46 20.86 10.91
C GLY A 14 6.04 22.20 10.33
N LEU A 15 6.61 22.55 9.17
CA LEU A 15 6.31 23.76 8.41
C LEU A 15 5.97 23.39 6.97
N ASP A 16 5.01 24.09 6.38
CA ASP A 16 4.69 23.95 4.96
C ASP A 16 5.58 24.86 4.13
N LEU A 17 6.53 24.26 3.40
CA LEU A 17 7.50 24.98 2.59
C LEU A 17 6.87 25.74 1.42
N HIS A 18 5.67 25.35 0.96
CA HIS A 18 5.00 26.02 -0.15
C HIS A 18 4.30 27.32 0.27
N GLN A 19 3.98 27.47 1.55
CA GLN A 19 3.27 28.63 2.10
C GLN A 19 4.07 29.38 3.17
N LEU A 20 5.34 28.97 3.40
CA LEU A 20 6.18 29.48 4.46
C LEU A 20 6.49 30.97 4.29
N LYS A 21 6.26 31.74 5.36
CA LYS A 21 6.66 33.14 5.47
C LYS A 21 7.87 33.30 6.39
N GLN A 22 8.57 34.43 6.27
CA GLN A 22 9.73 34.74 7.10
C GLN A 22 9.37 34.73 8.59
N GLU A 23 8.24 35.35 8.94
CA GLU A 23 7.79 35.48 10.33
C GLU A 23 7.43 34.13 10.95
N GLU A 24 6.83 33.23 10.16
CA GLU A 24 6.48 31.86 10.60
C GLU A 24 7.73 31.02 10.86
N LEU A 25 8.75 31.16 10.00
CA LEU A 25 10.03 30.49 10.20
C LEU A 25 10.76 31.01 11.44
N GLU A 26 10.83 32.33 11.60
CA GLU A 26 11.46 32.98 12.76
C GLU A 26 10.77 32.55 14.06
N ALA A 27 9.44 32.59 14.09
CA ALA A 27 8.66 32.14 15.25
C ALA A 27 8.90 30.65 15.56
N ALA A 28 8.98 29.80 14.54
CA ALA A 28 9.25 28.37 14.72
C ALA A 28 10.66 28.10 15.29
N ILE A 29 11.68 28.81 14.80
CA ILE A 29 13.05 28.71 15.32
C ILE A 29 13.09 29.18 16.78
N HIS A 30 12.53 30.35 17.07
CA HIS A 30 12.47 30.86 18.44
C HIS A 30 11.76 29.90 19.39
N LYS A 31 10.62 29.33 18.97
CA LYS A 31 9.90 28.33 19.75
C LYS A 31 10.74 27.08 20.02
N LEU A 32 11.38 26.54 18.99
CA LEU A 32 12.19 25.32 19.11
C LEU A 32 13.38 25.51 20.06
N LEU A 33 13.98 26.70 20.07
CA LEU A 33 15.14 27.02 20.89
C LEU A 33 14.78 27.46 22.32
N SER A 34 13.60 28.07 22.51
CA SER A 34 13.15 28.56 23.82
C SER A 34 12.50 27.49 24.68
N GLU A 35 11.75 26.56 24.09
CA GLU A 35 11.10 25.49 24.83
C GLU A 35 12.04 24.28 25.04
N PRO A 36 12.47 23.97 26.27
CA PRO A 36 13.42 22.89 26.54
C PRO A 36 12.84 21.49 26.28
N SER A 37 11.52 21.38 26.11
CA SER A 37 10.81 20.14 25.79
C SER A 37 11.35 19.48 24.52
N TYR A 38 11.61 20.27 23.47
CA TYR A 38 12.14 19.79 22.19
C TYR A 38 13.55 19.21 22.33
N ALA A 39 14.44 19.92 23.03
CA ALA A 39 15.80 19.45 23.30
C ALA A 39 15.82 18.19 24.17
N LYS A 40 14.98 18.15 25.21
CA LYS A 40 14.83 16.97 26.08
C LYS A 40 14.31 15.76 25.31
N ALA A 41 13.27 15.94 24.50
CA ALA A 41 12.73 14.86 23.66
C ALA A 41 13.78 14.37 22.65
N SER A 42 14.50 15.28 22.01
CA SER A 42 15.60 14.94 21.08
C SER A 42 16.70 14.13 21.77
N SER A 43 17.13 14.53 22.97
CA SER A 43 18.13 13.81 23.75
C SER A 43 17.65 12.40 24.15
N GLN A 44 16.42 12.27 24.62
CA GLN A 44 15.84 10.97 25.01
C GLN A 44 15.75 10.00 23.83
N ILE A 45 15.41 10.51 22.64
CA ILE A 45 15.37 9.70 21.42
C ILE A 45 16.77 9.29 20.99
N SER A 46 17.73 10.22 21.06
CA SER A 46 19.14 9.95 20.75
C SER A 46 19.72 8.87 21.66
N GLU A 47 19.45 8.94 22.97
CA GLU A 47 19.84 7.93 23.95
C GLU A 47 19.25 6.57 23.60
N ARG A 48 17.93 6.49 23.39
CA ARG A 48 17.26 5.23 23.00
C ARG A 48 17.77 4.65 21.68
N TYR A 49 18.15 5.51 20.72
CA TYR A 49 18.67 5.05 19.43
C TYR A 49 20.09 4.49 19.55
N ARG A 50 20.89 5.02 20.49
CA ARG A 50 22.24 4.55 20.79
C ARG A 50 22.27 3.38 21.76
N ASP A 51 21.22 3.20 22.53
CA ASP A 51 21.01 2.07 23.44
C ASP A 51 20.68 0.79 22.66
N GLN A 52 21.73 0.21 22.08
CA GLN A 52 21.68 -1.04 21.36
C GLN A 52 22.93 -1.86 21.70
N PRO A 53 22.85 -3.20 21.74
CA PRO A 53 23.93 -4.06 22.23
C PRO A 53 25.21 -3.99 21.40
N GLN A 54 25.13 -3.49 20.16
CA GLN A 54 26.27 -3.28 19.29
C GLN A 54 26.14 -1.92 18.57
N PRO A 55 27.20 -1.11 18.49
CA PRO A 55 27.23 0.12 17.69
C PRO A 55 26.83 -0.14 16.23
N SER A 56 26.15 0.84 15.62
CA SER A 56 25.67 0.73 14.23
C SER A 56 26.81 0.54 13.23
N LEU A 57 27.95 1.19 13.46
CA LEU A 57 29.12 1.07 12.60
C LEU A 57 29.71 -0.34 12.64
N GLU A 58 29.94 -0.89 13.83
CA GLU A 58 30.47 -2.25 13.99
C GLU A 58 29.52 -3.29 13.39
N ARG A 59 28.21 -3.11 13.59
CA ARG A 59 27.19 -3.96 12.97
C ARG A 59 27.27 -3.92 11.44
N ALA A 60 27.45 -2.73 10.86
CA ALA A 60 27.59 -2.57 9.42
C ALA A 60 28.85 -3.28 8.88
N ILE A 61 30.00 -3.07 9.55
CA ILE A 61 31.26 -3.76 9.21
C ILE A 61 31.06 -5.27 9.24
N TRP A 62 30.49 -5.79 10.32
CA TRP A 62 30.26 -7.22 10.48
C TRP A 62 29.40 -7.81 9.36
N TRP A 63 28.30 -7.14 8.99
CA TRP A 63 27.45 -7.60 7.88
C TRP A 63 28.15 -7.51 6.53
N THR A 64 28.92 -6.45 6.28
CA THR A 64 29.71 -6.33 5.05
C THR A 64 30.71 -7.48 4.94
N GLU A 65 31.45 -7.77 6.00
CA GLU A 65 32.37 -8.91 6.01
C GLU A 65 31.63 -10.25 5.88
N TYR A 66 30.48 -10.40 6.53
CA TYR A 66 29.67 -11.60 6.43
C TYR A 66 29.26 -11.87 4.97
N ILE A 67 28.81 -10.84 4.27
CA ILE A 67 28.42 -10.94 2.85
C ILE A 67 29.63 -11.33 1.99
N ILE A 68 30.80 -10.74 2.24
CA ILE A 68 32.03 -11.07 1.50
C ILE A 68 32.46 -12.52 1.77
N ARG A 69 32.48 -12.96 3.05
CA ARG A 69 32.83 -14.34 3.44
C ARG A 69 31.92 -15.39 2.82
N HIS A 70 30.66 -15.05 2.56
CA HIS A 70 29.65 -15.95 2.00
C HIS A 70 29.33 -15.65 0.53
N GLN A 71 30.27 -15.07 -0.21
CA GLN A 71 30.16 -14.87 -1.67
C GLN A 71 28.86 -14.17 -2.10
N GLY A 72 28.46 -13.14 -1.35
CA GLY A 72 27.23 -12.38 -1.60
C GLY A 72 26.02 -12.82 -0.76
N ALA A 73 26.18 -13.81 0.13
CA ALA A 73 25.15 -14.32 1.05
C ALA A 73 23.78 -14.56 0.36
N PRO A 74 23.71 -15.50 -0.61
CA PRO A 74 22.51 -15.72 -1.42
C PRO A 74 21.28 -16.08 -0.59
N HIS A 75 21.46 -16.71 0.58
CA HIS A 75 20.39 -17.06 1.52
C HIS A 75 19.80 -15.86 2.28
N LEU A 76 20.50 -14.72 2.35
CA LEU A 76 19.98 -13.48 2.97
C LEU A 76 19.29 -12.56 1.96
N ARG A 77 19.42 -12.84 0.66
CA ARG A 77 18.72 -12.08 -0.37
C ARG A 77 17.24 -12.43 -0.35
N ALA A 78 16.39 -11.43 -0.54
CA ALA A 78 14.96 -11.65 -0.73
C ALA A 78 14.74 -12.47 -2.01
N ALA A 79 14.10 -13.62 -1.89
CA ALA A 79 13.76 -14.50 -3.03
C ALA A 79 12.92 -13.78 -4.09
N SER A 80 12.16 -12.74 -3.68
CA SER A 80 11.36 -11.91 -4.58
C SER A 80 12.16 -11.20 -5.67
N ARG A 81 13.47 -11.00 -5.47
CA ARG A 81 14.35 -10.36 -6.47
C ARG A 81 14.54 -11.23 -7.72
N ASP A 82 14.46 -12.54 -7.56
CA ASP A 82 14.72 -13.50 -8.64
C ASP A 82 13.41 -13.99 -9.30
N LEU A 83 12.25 -13.49 -8.85
CA LEU A 83 10.92 -13.82 -9.40
C LEU A 83 10.59 -12.99 -10.65
N ASN A 84 9.90 -13.62 -11.60
CA ASN A 84 9.33 -12.93 -12.76
C ASN A 84 8.13 -12.03 -12.34
N TYR A 85 7.81 -11.00 -13.13
CA TYR A 85 6.74 -10.04 -12.83
C TYR A 85 5.39 -10.70 -12.50
N ILE A 86 5.04 -11.75 -13.25
CA ILE A 86 3.82 -12.54 -13.08
C ILE A 86 3.78 -13.24 -11.71
N GLN A 87 4.90 -13.82 -11.28
CA GLN A 87 5.03 -14.52 -9.99
C GLN A 87 5.11 -13.54 -8.84
N LEU A 88 5.85 -12.44 -9.01
CA LEU A 88 5.98 -11.39 -7.99
C LEU A 88 4.61 -10.79 -7.60
N HIS A 89 3.69 -10.66 -8.58
CA HIS A 89 2.33 -10.16 -8.36
C HIS A 89 1.27 -11.26 -8.26
N SER A 90 1.66 -12.54 -8.28
CA SER A 90 0.76 -13.70 -8.24
C SER A 90 -0.45 -13.60 -9.18
N LEU A 91 -0.24 -13.14 -10.42
CA LEU A 91 -1.34 -12.86 -11.36
C LEU A 91 -2.15 -14.12 -11.71
N ASP A 92 -1.50 -15.28 -11.74
CA ASP A 92 -2.18 -16.57 -11.93
C ASP A 92 -3.21 -16.85 -10.82
N THR A 93 -2.82 -16.63 -9.56
CA THR A 93 -3.71 -16.78 -8.41
C THR A 93 -4.89 -15.79 -8.46
N LEU A 94 -4.63 -14.55 -8.89
CA LEU A 94 -5.69 -13.53 -9.05
C LEU A 94 -6.68 -13.91 -10.16
N PHE A 95 -6.18 -14.45 -11.27
CA PHE A 95 -7.01 -14.93 -12.37
C PHE A 95 -7.94 -16.08 -11.93
N VAL A 96 -7.42 -17.04 -11.17
CA VAL A 96 -8.24 -18.13 -10.63
C VAL A 96 -9.26 -17.60 -9.61
N LEU A 97 -8.82 -16.76 -8.67
CA LEU A 97 -9.67 -16.30 -7.57
C LEU A 97 -10.79 -15.36 -8.01
N VAL A 98 -10.55 -14.52 -9.02
CA VAL A 98 -11.51 -13.50 -9.49
C VAL A 98 -12.12 -13.87 -10.84
N GLY A 99 -11.31 -14.33 -11.78
CA GLY A 99 -11.72 -14.62 -13.15
C GLY A 99 -12.68 -15.81 -13.25
N VAL A 100 -12.41 -16.91 -12.54
CA VAL A 100 -13.29 -18.10 -12.54
C VAL A 100 -14.69 -17.79 -11.99
N PRO A 101 -14.85 -17.17 -10.80
CA PRO A 101 -16.18 -16.80 -10.31
C PRO A 101 -16.90 -15.79 -11.23
N LEU A 102 -16.20 -14.81 -11.80
CA LEU A 102 -16.80 -13.88 -12.77
C LEU A 102 -17.30 -14.62 -14.03
N LEU A 103 -16.54 -15.58 -14.54
CA LEU A 103 -16.96 -16.42 -15.66
C LEU A 103 -18.19 -17.25 -15.33
N ILE A 104 -18.23 -17.89 -14.15
CA ILE A 104 -19.38 -18.67 -13.69
C ILE A 104 -20.61 -17.77 -13.60
N VAL A 105 -20.50 -16.62 -12.92
CA VAL A 105 -21.60 -15.66 -12.80
C VAL A 105 -22.06 -15.17 -14.18
N GLY A 106 -21.13 -14.83 -15.08
CA GLY A 106 -21.45 -14.42 -16.44
C GLY A 106 -22.17 -15.50 -17.25
N LEU A 107 -21.79 -16.76 -17.10
CA LEU A 107 -22.46 -17.90 -17.74
C LEU A 107 -23.87 -18.11 -17.19
N LEU A 108 -24.03 -18.07 -15.86
CA LEU A 108 -25.34 -18.19 -15.20
C LEU A 108 -26.29 -17.06 -15.63
N LEU A 109 -25.79 -15.81 -15.70
CA LEU A 109 -26.55 -14.66 -16.18
C LEU A 109 -26.93 -14.79 -17.65
N LYS A 110 -26.05 -15.31 -18.50
CA LYS A 110 -26.39 -15.57 -19.92
C LYS A 110 -27.45 -16.66 -20.04
N LEU A 111 -27.33 -17.76 -19.30
CA LEU A 111 -28.29 -18.87 -19.32
C LEU A 111 -29.66 -18.42 -18.82
N SER A 112 -29.73 -17.69 -17.70
CA SER A 112 -30.99 -17.14 -17.19
C SER A 112 -31.62 -16.14 -18.17
N CYS A 113 -30.84 -15.25 -18.78
CA CYS A 113 -31.33 -14.35 -19.83
C CYS A 113 -31.84 -15.09 -21.07
N ARG A 114 -31.20 -16.20 -21.48
CA ARG A 114 -31.62 -17.03 -22.61
C ARG A 114 -32.94 -17.76 -22.32
N LEU A 115 -33.10 -18.29 -21.12
CA LEU A 115 -34.33 -18.95 -20.66
C LEU A 115 -35.49 -17.95 -20.58
N LEU A 116 -35.25 -16.75 -20.05
CA LEU A 116 -36.24 -15.66 -20.00
C LEU A 116 -36.64 -15.15 -21.39
N ARG A 117 -35.73 -15.18 -22.39
CA ARG A 117 -36.06 -14.86 -23.80
C ARG A 117 -36.73 -16.02 -24.56
N GLY A 118 -36.50 -17.26 -24.14
CA GLY A 118 -37.13 -18.47 -24.71
C GLY A 118 -38.58 -18.66 -24.26
N SER A 119 -38.92 -18.19 -23.05
CA SER A 119 -40.30 -18.08 -22.56
C SER A 119 -40.98 -16.82 -23.10
N LYS A 120 -41.20 -16.74 -24.42
CA LYS A 120 -42.23 -15.81 -24.92
C LYS A 120 -43.61 -16.35 -24.45
N PRO A 121 -44.44 -15.56 -23.76
CA PRO A 121 -45.79 -16.00 -23.42
C PRO A 121 -46.54 -16.31 -24.71
N LYS A 122 -47.25 -17.45 -24.74
CA LYS A 122 -48.16 -17.80 -25.83
C LYS A 122 -49.17 -16.65 -25.98
N SER A 123 -49.12 -15.94 -27.09
CA SER A 123 -50.14 -14.95 -27.44
C SER A 123 -51.50 -15.66 -27.51
N CYS A 124 -52.47 -15.22 -26.70
CA CYS A 124 -53.84 -15.71 -26.72
C CYS A 124 -54.48 -15.47 -28.11
N PRO A 125 -55.22 -16.44 -28.67
CA PRO A 125 -55.84 -16.32 -29.99
C PRO A 125 -57.18 -15.60 -29.86
N PHE A 126 -57.17 -14.27 -29.74
CA PHE A 126 -58.42 -13.50 -29.77
C PHE A 126 -58.19 -12.06 -30.22
N ALA A 127 -57.90 -11.85 -31.50
CA ALA A 127 -58.13 -10.58 -32.21
C ALA A 127 -57.70 -10.68 -33.69
N ASP A 128 -58.33 -11.53 -34.49
CA ASP A 128 -58.28 -11.36 -35.96
C ASP A 128 -59.51 -11.94 -36.67
N LYS A 129 -60.71 -11.53 -36.23
CA LYS A 129 -61.96 -11.71 -36.99
C LYS A 129 -62.62 -10.36 -37.23
N GLN A 130 -61.87 -9.40 -37.77
CA GLN A 130 -62.40 -8.13 -38.27
C GLN A 130 -61.56 -7.68 -39.49
N LYS A 131 -61.23 -8.59 -40.41
CA LYS A 131 -60.62 -8.21 -41.70
C LYS A 131 -60.69 -9.28 -42.80
N LYS A 132 -61.89 -9.75 -43.13
CA LYS A 132 -62.29 -9.96 -44.54
C LYS A 132 -63.76 -10.34 -44.63
N GLN A 133 -64.47 -9.48 -45.37
CA GLN A 133 -65.71 -9.77 -46.06
C GLN A 133 -65.59 -11.02 -46.93
#